data_AF-A0A833QH16-F1
#
_entry.id   AF-A0A833QH16-F1
#
_cell.length_a   1.000
_cell.length_b   1.000
_cell.length_c   1.000
_cell.angle_alpha   90.00
_cell.angle_beta   90.00
_cell.angle_gamma   90.00
#
_symmetry.space_group_name_H-M   'P 1'
#
loop_
_entity.id
_entity.type
_entity.pdbx_description
1 polymer ?
#
loop_
_entity_poly.entity_id
_entity_poly.type
_entity_poly.pdbx_seq_one_letter_code
_entity_poly.pdbx_strand_id
1 'polypeptide(L)'
;MVEGTSVKVHISGNNILLNDMERIDYFPSLIGLDLDGHEKILKDAQKTIDKLHDPIIEERIKLWRQASNDSERREPQDWLDVLVSLKDADGRFLLTAEEIKAQSIEMFIANVDNPSNAVEWILAEMMNNPEILEKATKEGTTIWCFFY
;
A
#
# COMPACT_ATOMS: atom_id res chain seq x y z
N MET A 1 0.85 -31.14 21.54
CA MET A 1 1.29 -31.23 20.12
C MET A 1 0.04 -31.39 19.27
N VAL A 2 -0.61 -30.29 18.90
CA VAL A 2 -1.73 -30.29 17.93
C VAL A 2 -1.47 -29.13 16.98
N GLU A 3 -0.75 -29.51 15.93
CA GLU A 3 -0.66 -29.00 14.55
C GLU A 3 -1.16 -27.58 14.22
N GLY A 4 -0.16 -26.72 13.95
CA GLY A 4 -0.27 -25.40 13.32
C GLY A 4 -0.62 -25.44 11.81
N THR A 5 -1.64 -26.20 11.45
CA THR A 5 -2.09 -26.36 10.06
C THR A 5 -3.12 -25.29 9.67
N SER A 6 -3.99 -24.86 10.59
CA SER A 6 -5.06 -23.89 10.27
C SER A 6 -4.56 -22.47 9.99
N VAL A 7 -3.45 -22.05 10.62
CA VAL A 7 -2.89 -20.69 10.43
C VAL A 7 -2.10 -20.60 9.11
N LYS A 8 -1.46 -21.70 8.68
CA LYS A 8 -0.76 -21.76 7.38
C LYS A 8 -1.69 -21.56 6.18
N VAL A 9 -2.94 -22.02 6.26
CA VAL A 9 -3.89 -21.91 5.14
C VAL A 9 -4.38 -20.46 4.97
N HIS A 10 -4.46 -19.67 6.04
CA HIS A 10 -4.89 -18.26 5.95
C HIS A 10 -3.77 -17.32 5.51
N ILE A 11 -2.54 -17.55 5.97
CA ILE A 11 -1.33 -16.83 5.49
C ILE A 11 -1.06 -17.17 4.00
N SER A 12 -1.57 -18.30 3.51
CA SER A 12 -1.51 -18.62 2.08
C SER A 12 -2.41 -17.73 1.23
N GLY A 13 -3.44 -17.07 1.78
CA GLY A 13 -4.46 -16.32 1.03
C GLY A 13 -4.03 -14.95 0.50
N ASN A 14 -3.19 -14.23 1.23
CA ASN A 14 -2.64 -12.93 0.79
C ASN A 14 -1.30 -13.09 0.05
N ASN A 15 -0.61 -14.21 0.26
CA ASN A 15 0.56 -14.59 -0.52
C ASN A 15 0.21 -15.02 -1.95
N ILE A 16 -1.05 -15.31 -2.29
CA ILE A 16 -1.42 -15.70 -3.65
C ILE A 16 -1.30 -14.50 -4.60
N LEU A 17 -1.69 -13.29 -4.18
CA LEU A 17 -1.68 -12.12 -5.07
C LEU A 17 -0.27 -11.60 -5.37
N LEU A 18 0.62 -11.64 -4.38
CA LEU A 18 2.04 -11.29 -4.55
C LEU A 18 2.82 -12.40 -5.27
N ASN A 19 2.59 -13.68 -4.93
CA ASN A 19 3.24 -14.78 -5.66
C ASN A 19 2.73 -14.90 -7.10
N ASP A 20 1.46 -14.59 -7.38
CA ASP A 20 0.93 -14.62 -8.74
C ASP A 20 1.54 -13.51 -9.61
N MET A 21 1.81 -12.32 -9.04
CA MET A 21 2.56 -11.26 -9.71
C MET A 21 3.99 -11.72 -10.06
N GLU A 22 4.72 -12.32 -9.11
CA GLU A 22 6.07 -12.86 -9.38
C GLU A 22 6.04 -14.05 -10.36
N ARG A 23 4.99 -14.89 -10.34
CA ARG A 23 4.88 -16.11 -11.16
C ARG A 23 4.58 -15.82 -12.64
N ILE A 24 3.94 -14.69 -12.95
CA ILE A 24 3.65 -14.28 -14.34
C ILE A 24 4.94 -13.95 -15.10
N ASP A 25 5.97 -13.45 -14.42
CA ASP A 25 7.26 -13.11 -15.04
C ASP A 25 8.06 -14.35 -15.51
N TYR A 26 7.86 -15.51 -14.87
CA TYR A 26 8.61 -16.74 -15.20
C TYR A 26 7.94 -17.61 -16.27
N PHE A 27 6.65 -17.42 -16.58
CA PHE A 27 5.92 -18.24 -17.55
C PHE A 27 5.04 -17.40 -18.50
N PRO A 28 5.61 -16.91 -19.61
CA PRO A 28 4.90 -16.09 -20.61
C PRO A 28 3.68 -16.78 -21.22
N SER A 29 3.62 -18.12 -21.17
CA SER A 29 2.50 -18.93 -21.66
C SER A 29 1.23 -18.84 -20.80
N LEU A 30 1.28 -18.20 -19.63
CA LEU A 30 0.11 -17.91 -18.78
C LEU A 30 -0.51 -16.53 -19.09
N ILE A 31 0.14 -15.71 -19.92
CA ILE A 31 -0.41 -14.43 -20.39
C ILE A 31 -1.58 -14.74 -21.34
N GLY A 32 -2.80 -14.61 -20.83
CA GLY A 32 -4.05 -14.85 -21.58
C GLY A 32 -4.84 -16.08 -21.15
N LEU A 33 -4.37 -16.82 -20.15
CA LEU A 33 -5.15 -17.88 -19.51
C LEU A 33 -5.89 -17.28 -18.31
N ASP A 34 -7.10 -16.77 -18.55
CA ASP A 34 -8.08 -16.40 -17.51
C ASP A 34 -8.50 -17.68 -16.74
N LEU A 35 -7.62 -18.17 -15.86
CA LEU A 35 -7.73 -19.50 -15.27
C LEU A 35 -8.36 -19.56 -13.88
N ASP A 36 -8.77 -18.44 -13.28
CA ASP A 36 -9.45 -18.52 -11.95
C ASP A 36 -10.36 -17.32 -11.61
N GLY A 37 -10.67 -16.41 -12.54
CA GLY A 37 -11.46 -15.21 -12.22
C GLY A 37 -10.71 -14.16 -11.38
N HIS A 38 -9.41 -14.36 -11.20
CA HIS A 38 -8.50 -13.39 -10.57
C HIS A 38 -8.47 -12.07 -11.35
N GLU A 39 -8.66 -12.09 -12.68
CA GLU A 39 -8.73 -10.86 -13.47
C GLU A 39 -9.91 -9.98 -13.06
N LYS A 40 -11.08 -10.58 -12.76
CA LYS A 40 -12.25 -9.84 -12.30
C LYS A 40 -12.03 -9.27 -10.90
N ILE A 41 -11.44 -10.06 -10.00
CA ILE A 41 -11.10 -9.63 -8.64
C ILE A 41 -10.12 -8.46 -8.67
N LEU A 42 -9.06 -8.57 -9.49
CA LEU A 42 -8.06 -7.52 -9.65
C LEU A 42 -8.67 -6.26 -10.27
N LYS A 43 -9.54 -6.39 -11.28
CA LYS A 43 -10.27 -5.26 -11.87
C LYS A 43 -11.19 -4.57 -10.88
N ASP A 44 -11.89 -5.32 -10.04
CA ASP A 44 -12.80 -4.75 -9.05
C ASP A 44 -12.05 -4.13 -7.86
N ALA A 45 -10.91 -4.71 -7.47
CA ALA A 45 -9.97 -4.11 -6.53
C ALA A 45 -9.39 -2.80 -7.09
N GLN A 46 -8.90 -2.81 -8.33
CA GLN A 46 -8.38 -1.62 -9.01
C GLN A 46 -9.43 -0.51 -9.06
N LYS A 47 -10.67 -0.80 -9.48
CA LYS A 47 -11.77 0.18 -9.47
C LYS A 47 -12.06 0.75 -8.08
N THR A 48 -11.88 -0.06 -7.03
CA THR A 48 -12.10 0.39 -5.64
C THR A 48 -11.00 1.34 -5.21
N ILE A 49 -9.75 1.02 -5.56
CA ILE A 49 -8.58 1.88 -5.34
C ILE A 49 -8.73 3.19 -6.12
N ASP A 50 -9.06 3.13 -7.42
CA ASP A 50 -9.24 4.30 -8.28
C ASP A 50 -10.29 5.25 -7.69
N LYS A 51 -11.43 4.73 -7.22
CA LYS A 51 -12.48 5.55 -6.59
C LYS A 51 -12.01 6.31 -5.34
N LEU A 52 -11.04 5.77 -4.61
CA LEU A 52 -10.51 6.38 -3.39
C LEU A 52 -9.34 7.33 -3.70
N HIS A 53 -8.42 6.91 -4.57
CA HIS A 53 -7.18 7.63 -4.86
C HIS A 53 -7.35 8.74 -5.90
N ASP A 54 -8.10 8.50 -6.97
CA ASP A 54 -8.17 9.41 -8.10
C ASP A 54 -8.63 10.82 -7.73
N PRO A 55 -9.68 11.01 -6.90
CA PRO A 55 -10.12 12.35 -6.53
C PRO A 55 -9.01 13.15 -5.82
N ILE A 56 -8.23 12.50 -4.95
CA ILE A 56 -7.16 13.13 -4.18
C ILE A 56 -6.01 13.52 -5.11
N ILE A 57 -5.60 12.61 -5.99
CA ILE A 57 -4.51 12.83 -6.94
C ILE A 57 -4.89 13.92 -7.94
N GLU A 58 -6.11 13.89 -8.46
CA GLU A 58 -6.61 14.89 -9.42
C GLU A 58 -6.72 16.28 -8.80
N GLU A 59 -7.17 16.38 -7.54
CA GLU A 59 -7.16 17.64 -6.80
C GLU A 59 -5.74 18.18 -6.68
N ARG A 60 -4.78 17.33 -6.30
CA ARG A 60 -3.38 17.73 -6.17
C ARG A 60 -2.77 18.18 -7.49
N ILE A 61 -3.03 17.44 -8.57
CA ILE A 61 -2.61 17.82 -9.92
C ILE A 61 -3.17 19.20 -10.30
N LYS A 62 -4.46 19.47 -10.03
CA LYS A 62 -5.06 20.77 -10.31
C LYS A 62 -4.37 21.88 -9.52
N LEU A 63 -4.19 21.70 -8.20
CA LEU A 63 -3.56 22.70 -7.34
C LEU A 63 -2.16 23.10 -7.81
N TRP A 64 -1.34 22.12 -8.23
CA TRP A 64 0.05 22.37 -8.63
C TRP A 64 0.22 22.78 -10.08
N ARG A 65 -0.58 22.22 -10.99
CA ARG A 65 -0.43 22.49 -12.43
C ARG A 65 -1.18 23.72 -12.91
N GLN A 66 -2.23 24.13 -12.19
CA GLN A 66 -3.01 25.32 -12.50
C GLN A 66 -2.56 26.54 -11.68
N ALA A 67 -1.61 26.39 -10.75
CA ALA A 67 -0.96 27.53 -10.10
C ALA A 67 -0.25 28.37 -11.18
N SER A 68 -0.80 29.56 -11.43
CA SER A 68 -0.45 30.40 -12.58
C SER A 68 0.97 30.96 -12.49
N ASN A 69 1.48 31.14 -11.26
CA ASN A 69 2.70 31.88 -10.98
C ASN A 69 3.58 31.12 -9.96
N ASP A 70 4.91 31.21 -10.08
CA ASP A 70 5.86 30.64 -9.10
C ASP A 70 5.65 31.19 -7.68
N SER A 71 5.13 32.41 -7.55
CA SER A 71 4.83 33.05 -6.26
C SER A 71 3.64 32.44 -5.51
N GLU A 72 2.80 31.65 -6.19
CA GLU A 72 1.67 30.93 -5.59
C GLU A 72 2.00 29.46 -5.30
N ARG A 73 3.20 28.99 -5.71
CA ARG A 73 3.62 27.63 -5.43
C ARG A 73 3.89 27.47 -3.95
N ARG A 74 3.18 26.51 -3.36
CA ARG A 74 3.43 26.08 -1.98
C ARG A 74 4.66 25.19 -1.98
N GLU A 75 5.34 25.11 -0.85
CA GLU A 75 6.36 24.08 -0.66
C GLU A 75 5.68 22.69 -0.66
N PRO A 76 6.29 21.65 -1.26
CA PRO A 76 5.78 20.29 -1.19
C PRO A 76 5.62 19.84 0.27
N GLN A 77 4.42 19.38 0.65
CA GLN A 77 4.14 18.93 2.02
C GLN A 77 4.30 17.42 2.18
N ASP A 78 4.10 16.68 1.10
CA ASP A 78 4.18 15.23 1.09
C ASP A 78 4.76 14.71 -0.23
N TRP A 79 4.95 13.39 -0.31
CA TRP A 79 5.50 12.72 -1.48
C TRP A 79 4.67 12.92 -2.75
N LEU A 80 3.34 13.07 -2.63
CA LEU A 80 2.46 13.26 -3.78
C LEU A 80 2.65 14.66 -4.35
N ASP A 81 2.80 15.67 -3.48
CA ASP A 81 3.20 17.02 -3.90
C ASP A 81 4.53 17.03 -4.64
N VAL A 82 5.51 16.25 -4.17
CA VAL A 82 6.79 16.11 -4.85
C VAL A 82 6.58 15.54 -6.25
N LEU A 83 5.92 14.38 -6.40
CA LEU A 83 5.67 13.76 -7.70
C LEU A 83 4.94 14.70 -8.68
N VAL A 84 3.93 15.43 -8.20
CA VAL A 84 3.12 16.33 -9.03
C VAL A 84 3.91 17.59 -9.44
N SER A 85 4.85 18.05 -8.60
CA SER A 85 5.62 19.28 -8.81
C SER A 85 6.91 19.10 -9.62
N LEU A 86 7.38 17.85 -9.79
CA LEU A 86 8.61 17.55 -10.54
C LEU A 86 8.56 18.08 -11.97
N LYS A 87 9.63 18.76 -12.36
CA LYS A 87 9.81 19.33 -13.70
C LYS A 87 11.16 18.96 -14.29
N ASP A 88 11.22 18.86 -15.61
CA ASP A 88 12.46 18.69 -16.36
C ASP A 88 13.24 20.01 -16.47
N ALA A 89 14.41 19.95 -17.11
CA ALA A 89 15.25 21.13 -17.35
C ALA A 89 14.56 22.20 -18.22
N ASP A 90 13.57 21.82 -19.02
CA ASP A 90 12.78 22.71 -19.87
C ASP A 90 11.55 23.30 -19.13
N GLY A 91 11.37 22.98 -17.85
CA GLY A 91 10.27 23.46 -17.02
C GLY A 91 8.92 22.76 -17.26
N ARG A 92 8.91 21.65 -18.01
CA ARG A 92 7.73 20.81 -18.25
C ARG A 92 7.56 19.81 -17.11
N PHE A 93 6.33 19.45 -16.78
CA PHE A 93 6.06 18.42 -15.77
C PHE A 93 6.69 17.09 -16.20
N LEU A 94 7.44 16.48 -15.29
CA LEU A 94 8.20 15.25 -15.57
C LEU A 94 7.30 14.04 -15.72
N LEU A 95 6.19 14.00 -14.96
CA LEU A 95 5.27 12.88 -14.90
C LEU A 95 3.90 13.25 -15.47
N THR A 96 3.26 12.31 -16.14
CA THR A 96 1.85 12.38 -16.54
C THR A 96 0.91 12.10 -15.36
N ALA A 97 -0.39 12.36 -15.51
CA ALA A 97 -1.35 12.06 -14.45
C ALA A 97 -1.44 10.55 -14.18
N GLU A 98 -1.36 9.77 -15.25
CA GLU A 98 -1.37 8.31 -15.25
C GLU A 98 -0.13 7.74 -14.53
N GLU A 99 1.05 8.30 -14.78
CA GLU A 99 2.28 7.88 -14.10
C GLU A 99 2.25 8.21 -12.60
N ILE A 100 1.70 9.37 -12.22
CA ILE A 100 1.53 9.73 -10.80
C ILE A 100 0.55 8.78 -10.10
N LYS A 101 -0.57 8.42 -10.76
CA LYS A 101 -1.53 7.44 -10.25
C LYS A 101 -0.87 6.06 -10.08
N ALA A 102 -0.11 5.60 -11.07
CA ALA A 102 0.61 4.33 -11.00
C ALA A 102 1.60 4.29 -9.83
N GLN A 103 2.46 5.31 -9.69
CA GLN A 103 3.43 5.41 -8.59
C GLN A 103 2.75 5.48 -7.22
N SER A 104 1.60 6.15 -7.13
CA SER A 104 0.84 6.25 -5.88
C SER A 104 0.33 4.88 -5.40
N ILE A 105 -0.09 4.02 -6.33
CA ILE A 105 -0.58 2.67 -6.03
C ILE A 105 0.59 1.76 -5.64
N GLU A 106 1.69 1.81 -6.38
CA GLU A 106 2.90 1.04 -6.09
C GLU A 106 3.39 1.33 -4.67
N MET A 107 3.42 2.60 -4.27
CA MET A 107 3.84 2.99 -2.93
C MET A 107 2.83 2.57 -1.84
N PHE A 108 1.53 2.53 -2.14
CA PHE A 108 0.53 2.04 -1.20
C PHE A 108 0.69 0.53 -0.95
N ILE A 109 0.84 -0.26 -2.03
CA ILE A 109 1.04 -1.71 -1.95
C ILE A 109 2.31 -2.03 -1.13
N ALA A 110 3.43 -1.40 -1.48
CA ALA A 110 4.70 -1.61 -0.78
C ALA A 110 4.65 -1.29 0.72
N ASN A 111 3.85 -0.29 1.11
CA ASN A 111 3.75 0.15 2.50
C ASN A 111 2.70 -0.61 3.32
N VAL A 112 1.69 -1.22 2.70
CA VAL A 112 0.64 -1.95 3.43
C VAL A 112 1.06 -3.38 3.74
N ASP A 113 1.68 -4.09 2.79
CA ASP A 113 2.00 -5.51 2.94
C ASP A 113 3.03 -5.78 4.05
N ASN A 114 3.99 -4.87 4.23
CA ASN A 114 5.11 -5.08 5.13
C ASN A 114 4.75 -4.96 6.62
N PRO A 115 4.17 -3.85 7.12
CA PRO A 115 3.76 -3.73 8.51
C PRO A 115 2.57 -4.64 8.86
N SER A 116 1.66 -4.92 7.92
CA SER A 116 0.48 -5.76 8.20
C SER A 116 0.89 -7.19 8.53
N ASN A 117 1.81 -7.76 7.73
CA ASN A 117 2.40 -9.07 8.01
C ASN A 117 3.16 -9.07 9.34
N ALA A 118 3.96 -8.04 9.60
CA ALA A 118 4.69 -7.93 10.86
C ALA A 118 3.76 -7.88 12.08
N VAL A 119 2.67 -7.10 12.00
CA VAL A 119 1.65 -7.01 13.05
C VAL A 119 0.95 -8.35 13.25
N GLU A 120 0.58 -9.04 12.17
CA GLU A 120 -0.04 -10.38 12.26
C GLU A 120 0.88 -11.37 12.97
N TRP A 121 2.17 -11.40 12.61
CA TRP A 121 3.16 -12.23 13.29
C TRP A 121 3.33 -11.88 14.76
N ILE A 122 3.39 -10.59 15.10
CA ILE A 122 3.51 -10.12 16.48
C ILE A 122 2.27 -10.55 17.29
N LEU A 123 1.07 -10.37 16.74
CA LEU A 123 -0.17 -10.77 17.40
C LEU A 123 -0.24 -12.30 17.58
N ALA A 124 0.16 -13.07 16.58
CA ALA A 124 0.23 -14.52 16.66
C ALA A 124 1.22 -14.99 17.74
N GLU A 125 2.41 -14.36 17.81
CA GLU A 125 3.42 -14.67 18.82
C GLU A 125 2.94 -14.31 20.23
N MET A 126 2.29 -13.15 20.39
CA MET A 126 1.70 -12.73 21.67
C MET A 126 0.59 -13.67 22.14
N MET A 127 -0.27 -14.15 21.23
CA MET A 127 -1.31 -15.12 21.58
C MET A 127 -0.75 -16.48 22.00
N ASN A 128 0.39 -16.89 21.42
CA ASN A 128 1.06 -18.14 21.78
C ASN A 128 1.93 -18.02 23.04
N ASN A 129 2.28 -16.80 23.45
CA ASN A 129 3.11 -16.54 24.62
C ASN A 129 2.46 -15.54 25.61
N PRO A 130 1.68 -16.03 26.59
CA PRO A 130 0.90 -15.19 27.49
C PRO A 130 1.76 -14.23 28.36
N GLU A 131 3.03 -14.55 28.62
CA GLU A 131 3.94 -13.69 29.37
C GLU A 131 4.29 -12.41 28.57
N ILE A 132 4.49 -12.54 27.25
CA ILE A 132 4.76 -11.41 26.35
C ILE A 132 3.52 -10.52 26.24
N LEU A 133 2.34 -11.12 26.12
CA LEU A 133 1.06 -10.39 26.05
C LEU A 133 0.78 -9.61 27.34
N GLU A 134 1.01 -10.23 28.51
CA GLU A 134 0.83 -9.57 29.81
C GLU A 134 1.77 -8.36 29.96
N LYS A 135 3.05 -8.53 29.58
CA LYS A 135 4.03 -7.45 29.61
C LYS A 135 3.65 -6.31 28.67
N ALA A 136 3.28 -6.60 27.42
CA ALA A 136 2.86 -5.60 26.44
C ALA A 136 1.62 -4.81 26.92
N THR A 137 0.64 -5.49 27.50
CA THR A 137 -0.56 -4.88 28.06
C THR A 137 -0.24 -3.97 29.24
N LYS A 138 0.67 -4.42 30.12
CA LYS A 138 1.11 -3.65 31.29
C LYS A 138 1.91 -2.42 30.88
N GLU A 139 2.81 -2.54 29.92
CA GLU A 139 3.58 -1.41 29.39
C GLU A 139 2.65 -0.40 28.71
N GLY A 140 1.72 -0.85 27.87
CA GLY A 140 0.72 0.02 27.24
C GLY A 140 -0.13 0.78 28.26
N THR A 141 -0.60 0.09 29.31
CA THR A 141 -1.34 0.71 30.42
C THR A 141 -0.48 1.72 31.19
N THR A 142 0.79 1.38 31.43
CA THR A 142 1.73 2.25 32.17
C THR A 142 2.05 3.52 31.38
N ILE A 143 2.28 3.40 30.07
CA ILE A 143 2.51 4.53 29.18
C ILE A 143 1.26 5.41 29.14
N TRP A 144 0.08 4.82 28.99
CA TRP A 144 -1.18 5.56 28.94
C TRP A 144 -1.44 6.35 30.23
N CYS A 145 -1.18 5.76 31.40
CA CYS A 145 -1.21 6.44 32.70
C CYS A 145 -0.09 7.46 32.92
N PHE A 146 0.94 7.51 32.07
CA PHE A 146 2.00 8.51 32.14
C PHE A 146 1.62 9.79 31.38
N PHE A 147 0.72 9.67 30.40
CA PHE A 147 0.24 10.79 29.58
C PHE A 147 -1.11 11.36 30.04
N TYR A 148 -1.83 10.67 30.94
CA TYR A 148 -3.10 11.08 31.55
C TYR A 148 -3.09 10.86 33.06
#